data_AF-A0A7W0XIE5-F1
#
_entry.id   AF-A0A7W0XIE5-F1
#
_cell.length_a   1.000
_cell.length_b   1.000
_cell.length_c   1.000
_cell.angle_alpha   90.00
_cell.angle_beta   90.00
_cell.angle_gamma   90.00
#
_symmetry.space_group_name_H-M   'P 1'
#
loop_
_entity.id
_entity.type
_entity.pdbx_description
1 polymer ?
#
loop_
_entity_poly.entity_id
_entity_poly.type
_entity_poly.pdbx_seq_one_letter_code
_entity_poly.pdbx_strand_id
1 'polypeptide(L)'
;MTDDQALYPPQEPFATGLRARCPRCGEGRLFDGFLKLAPGCKACGLDFSFADSADGPAFFIVTAVGFIVAGAALLVEISYSPPIWVHVVLWGPLVL
;
A
#
# COMPACT_ATOMS: atom_id res chain seq x y z
N MET A 1 -21.04 6.36 17.12
CA MET A 1 -19.86 6.84 17.88
C MET A 1 -20.01 6.29 19.28
N THR A 2 -19.28 5.22 19.58
CA THR A 2 -19.29 4.61 20.91
C THR A 2 -18.52 5.53 21.84
N ASP A 3 -19.16 5.97 22.93
CA ASP A 3 -18.57 6.84 23.95
C ASP A 3 -17.49 6.06 24.72
N ASP A 4 -16.26 6.07 24.19
CA ASP A 4 -15.12 5.35 24.76
C ASP A 4 -14.39 6.23 25.79
N GLN A 5 -14.70 6.01 27.07
CA GLN A 5 -14.13 6.73 28.22
C GLN A 5 -12.79 6.13 28.71
N ALA A 6 -12.21 5.17 27.98
CA ALA A 6 -10.96 4.53 28.38
C ALA A 6 -9.74 5.41 28.09
N LEU A 7 -8.99 5.75 29.15
CA LEU A 7 -7.74 6.50 29.06
C LEU A 7 -6.59 5.58 28.63
N TYR A 8 -6.09 5.76 27.41
CA TYR A 8 -4.91 5.07 26.90
C TYR A 8 -3.69 6.00 26.91
N PRO A 9 -2.48 5.48 27.20
CA PRO A 9 -1.28 6.28 27.10
C PRO A 9 -1.04 6.70 25.64
N PRO A 10 -0.55 7.94 25.40
CA PRO A 10 -0.23 8.39 24.06
C PRO A 10 0.82 7.45 23.44
N GLN A 11 0.52 6.96 22.24
CA GLN A 11 1.42 6.09 21.50
C GLN A 11 2.23 6.92 20.52
N GLU A 12 3.53 6.63 20.43
CA GLU A 12 4.38 7.24 19.42
C GLU A 12 3.97 6.76 18.02
N PRO A 13 3.51 7.65 17.11
CA PRO A 13 2.93 7.25 15.82
C PRO A 13 3.95 6.50 14.94
N PHE A 14 5.20 6.93 14.95
CA PHE A 14 6.26 6.30 14.17
C PHE A 14 6.59 4.89 14.66
N ALA A 15 6.77 4.71 15.97
CA ALA A 15 7.11 3.42 16.54
C ALA A 15 5.96 2.41 16.38
N THR A 16 4.73 2.88 16.55
CA THR A 16 3.50 2.07 16.47
C THR A 16 3.19 1.71 15.02
N GLY A 17 3.32 2.67 14.09
CA GLY A 17 3.14 2.47 12.67
C GLY A 17 4.19 1.52 12.07
N LEU A 18 5.47 1.70 12.39
CA LEU A 18 6.54 0.83 11.90
C LEU A 18 6.39 -0.62 12.38
N ARG A 19 5.81 -0.82 13.57
CA ARG A 19 5.52 -2.15 14.13
C ARG A 19 4.16 -2.71 13.72
N ALA A 20 3.39 -2.00 12.90
CA ALA A 20 2.04 -2.38 12.50
C ALA A 20 1.12 -2.70 13.70
N ARG A 21 1.15 -1.82 14.71
CA ARG A 21 0.38 -1.98 15.95
C ARG A 21 -0.79 -1.00 16.04
N CYS A 22 -1.72 -1.29 16.93
CA CYS A 22 -2.89 -0.46 17.18
C CYS A 22 -2.47 0.94 17.67
N PRO A 23 -2.96 2.04 17.06
CA PRO A 23 -2.62 3.41 17.45
C PRO A 23 -3.13 3.80 18.84
N ARG A 24 -4.11 3.07 19.40
CA ARG A 24 -4.68 3.35 20.72
C ARG A 24 -3.95 2.62 21.85
N CYS A 25 -3.74 1.31 21.71
CA CYS A 25 -3.13 0.49 22.77
C CYS A 25 -1.68 0.05 22.54
N GLY A 26 -1.13 0.21 21.34
CA GLY A 26 0.24 -0.22 21.02
C GLY A 26 0.48 -1.74 20.94
N GLU A 27 -0.47 -2.56 21.39
CA GLU A 27 -0.29 -4.02 21.51
C GLU A 27 -0.97 -4.83 20.40
N GLY A 28 -2.19 -4.46 19.99
CA GLY A 28 -2.92 -5.18 18.94
C GLY A 28 -2.27 -5.05 17.57
N ARG A 29 -2.41 -6.06 16.70
CA ARG A 29 -1.98 -5.96 15.29
C ARG A 29 -2.95 -5.10 14.49
N LEU A 30 -2.41 -4.23 13.63
CA LEU A 30 -3.19 -3.34 12.76
C LEU A 30 -3.68 -4.05 11.48
N PHE A 31 -2.83 -4.89 10.89
CA PHE A 31 -3.14 -5.63 9.67
C PHE A 31 -3.50 -7.10 9.96
N ASP A 32 -4.43 -7.63 9.19
CA ASP A 32 -4.77 -9.04 9.11
C ASP A 32 -4.13 -9.65 7.85
N GLY A 33 -2.86 -10.05 7.98
CA GLY A 33 -2.04 -10.51 6.87
C GLY A 33 -1.04 -9.46 6.41
N PHE A 34 -0.99 -9.20 5.10
CA PHE A 34 0.03 -8.33 4.49
C PHE A 34 -0.47 -6.88 4.29
N LEU A 35 -1.54 -6.69 3.50
CA LEU A 35 -2.06 -5.36 3.15
C LEU A 35 -3.48 -5.09 3.67
N LYS A 36 -4.17 -6.12 4.19
CA LYS A 36 -5.54 -6.00 4.64
C LYS A 36 -5.58 -5.46 6.07
N LEU A 37 -6.31 -4.36 6.29
CA LEU A 37 -6.54 -3.87 7.64
C LEU A 37 -7.46 -4.82 8.41
N ALA A 38 -7.14 -5.07 9.68
CA ALA A 38 -8.02 -5.86 10.53
C ALA A 38 -9.34 -5.09 10.76
N PRO A 39 -10.49 -5.75 10.99
CA PRO A 39 -11.75 -5.05 11.28
C PRO A 39 -11.71 -4.31 12.61
N GLY A 40 -10.84 -4.71 13.53
CA GLY A 40 -10.64 -4.03 14.80
C GLY A 40 -9.50 -4.62 15.61
N CYS A 41 -9.09 -3.91 16.64
CA CYS A 41 -8.02 -4.32 17.53
C CYS A 41 -8.47 -5.43 18.49
N LYS A 42 -7.77 -6.58 18.51
CA LYS A 42 -8.05 -7.69 19.43
C LYS A 42 -7.78 -7.40 20.91
N ALA A 43 -6.93 -6.42 21.23
CA ALA A 43 -6.58 -6.07 22.61
C ALA A 43 -7.54 -5.05 23.22
N CYS A 44 -7.73 -3.91 22.57
CA CYS A 44 -8.57 -2.83 23.08
C CYS A 44 -9.99 -2.78 22.48
N GLY A 45 -10.26 -3.46 21.36
CA GLY A 45 -11.58 -3.42 20.71
C GLY A 45 -11.84 -2.17 19.86
N LEU A 46 -10.80 -1.37 19.56
CA LEU A 46 -10.94 -0.25 18.62
C LEU A 46 -11.36 -0.75 17.23
N ASP A 47 -12.47 -0.25 16.71
CA ASP A 47 -12.91 -0.49 15.34
C ASP A 47 -11.97 0.26 14.38
N PHE A 48 -11.40 -0.43 13.39
CA PHE A 48 -10.49 0.16 12.41
C PHE A 48 -11.22 0.60 11.13
N SER A 49 -12.54 0.47 11.06
CA SER A 49 -13.36 0.88 9.90
C SER A 49 -13.21 2.36 9.50
N PHE A 50 -12.74 3.22 10.41
CA PHE A 50 -12.45 4.63 10.12
C PHE A 50 -11.22 4.84 9.25
N ALA A 51 -10.29 3.87 9.24
CA ALA A 51 -9.04 3.94 8.52
C ALA A 51 -9.11 3.01 7.33
N ASP A 52 -9.74 3.43 6.23
CA ASP A 52 -9.53 2.74 4.96
C ASP A 52 -8.22 3.24 4.39
N SER A 53 -7.18 2.40 4.42
CA SER A 53 -5.86 2.80 3.92
C SER A 53 -5.85 3.05 2.42
N ALA A 54 -6.85 2.53 1.69
CA ALA A 54 -6.84 2.37 0.24
C ALA A 54 -5.50 1.76 -0.25
N ASP A 55 -5.40 1.41 -1.52
CA ASP A 55 -4.16 0.85 -2.08
C ASP A 55 -3.06 1.93 -2.30
N GLY A 56 -2.86 2.82 -1.32
CA GLY A 56 -1.91 3.94 -1.39
C GLY A 56 -0.50 3.51 -1.83
N PRO A 57 0.11 2.49 -1.20
CA PRO A 57 1.41 1.97 -1.63
C PRO A 57 1.40 1.41 -3.06
N ALA A 58 0.32 0.73 -3.47
CA ALA A 58 0.24 0.14 -4.80
C ALA A 58 0.22 1.21 -5.90
N PHE A 59 -0.47 2.33 -5.67
CA PHE A 59 -0.49 3.46 -6.61
C PHE A 59 0.92 3.98 -6.91
N PHE A 60 1.76 4.13 -5.87
CA PHE A 60 3.14 4.59 -6.06
C PHE A 60 4.00 3.58 -6.82
N ILE A 61 3.84 2.28 -6.51
CA ILE A 61 4.59 1.21 -7.18
C ILE A 61 4.20 1.14 -8.66
N VAL A 62 2.90 1.06 -8.97
CA VAL A 62 2.40 0.95 -10.35
C VAL A 62 2.77 2.18 -11.17
N THR A 63 2.66 3.39 -10.60
CA THR A 63 3.02 4.62 -11.30
C THR A 63 4.52 4.67 -11.61
N ALA A 64 5.38 4.33 -10.65
CA ALA A 64 6.83 4.31 -10.85
C ALA A 64 7.26 3.28 -11.91
N VAL A 65 6.71 2.06 -11.84
CA VAL A 65 6.96 1.01 -12.85
C VAL A 65 6.47 1.47 -14.23
N GLY A 66 5.28 2.06 -14.30
CA GLY A 66 4.73 2.60 -15.54
C GLY A 66 5.64 3.64 -16.20
N PHE A 67 6.21 4.57 -15.44
CA PHE A 67 7.16 5.56 -15.97
C PHE A 67 8.44 4.90 -16.51
N ILE A 68 8.99 3.92 -15.79
CA ILE A 68 10.19 3.21 -16.21
C ILE A 68 9.92 2.46 -17.52
N VAL A 69 8.82 1.71 -17.58
CA VAL A 69 8.44 0.93 -18.75
C VAL A 69 8.14 1.84 -19.95
N ALA A 70 7.39 2.92 -19.76
CA ALA A 70 7.11 3.87 -20.82
C ALA A 70 8.37 4.55 -21.37
N GLY A 71 9.29 4.95 -20.48
CA GLY A 71 10.58 5.51 -20.89
C GLY A 71 11.42 4.52 -21.69
N ALA A 72 11.47 3.27 -21.24
CA ALA A 72 12.20 2.21 -21.95
C ALA A 72 11.56 1.87 -23.31
N ALA A 73 10.23 1.86 -23.40
CA ALA A 73 9.51 1.68 -24.66
C ALA A 73 9.82 2.79 -25.66
N LEU A 74 9.83 4.06 -25.20
CA LEU A 74 10.18 5.18 -26.04
C LEU A 74 11.64 5.11 -26.52
N LEU A 75 12.57 4.74 -25.65
CA LEU A 75 14.00 4.58 -26.03
C LEU A 75 14.20 3.49 -27.08
N VAL A 76 13.49 2.37 -26.94
CA VAL A 76 13.53 1.26 -27.90
C VAL A 76 12.95 1.67 -29.25
N GLU A 77 11.83 2.40 -29.26
CA GLU A 77 11.21 2.92 -30.49
C GLU A 77 12.15 3.87 -31.24
N ILE A 78 12.77 4.81 -30.52
CA ILE A 78 13.70 5.79 -31.12
C ILE A 78 14.98 5.11 -31.64
N SER A 79 15.49 4.11 -30.91
CA SER A 79 16.79 3.50 -31.23
C SER A 79 16.72 2.40 -32.28
N TYR A 80 15.61 1.65 -32.33
CA TYR A 80 15.50 0.43 -33.12
C TYR A 80 14.28 0.38 -34.05
N SER A 81 13.33 1.33 -33.90
CA SER A 81 12.04 1.37 -34.62
C SER A 81 11.43 -0.02 -34.87
N PRO A 82 11.28 -0.86 -33.82
CA PRO A 82 10.86 -2.23 -34.01
C PRO A 82 9.38 -2.33 -34.36
N PRO A 83 8.97 -3.37 -35.09
CA PRO A 83 7.57 -3.57 -35.43
C PRO A 83 6.69 -3.72 -34.17
N ILE A 84 5.45 -3.26 -34.25
CA ILE A 84 4.50 -3.13 -33.12
C ILE A 84 4.31 -4.45 -32.33
N TRP A 85 4.42 -5.61 -32.99
CA TRP A 85 4.30 -6.90 -32.29
C TRP A 85 5.41 -7.11 -31.25
N VAL A 86 6.61 -6.58 -31.47
CA VAL A 86 7.72 -6.65 -30.51
C VAL A 86 7.38 -5.84 -29.27
N HIS A 87 6.75 -4.68 -29.44
CA HIS A 87 6.28 -3.87 -28.32
C HIS A 87 5.23 -4.59 -27.49
N VAL A 88 4.26 -5.24 -28.12
CA VAL A 88 3.20 -5.98 -27.42
C VAL A 88 3.78 -7.16 -26.64
N VAL A 89 4.71 -7.93 -27.23
CA VAL A 89 5.33 -9.09 -26.59
C VAL A 89 6.29 -8.69 -25.48
N LEU A 90 7.02 -7.59 -25.63
CA LEU A 90 8.01 -7.14 -24.65
C LEU A 90 7.37 -6.39 -23.49
N TRP A 91 6.53 -5.40 -23.78
CA TRP A 91 5.98 -4.49 -22.76
C TRP A 91 4.69 -5.01 -22.13
N GLY A 92 3.90 -5.81 -22.85
CA GLY A 92 2.66 -6.39 -22.32
C GLY A 92 2.85 -7.15 -21.01
N PRO A 93 3.74 -8.16 -20.95
CA PRO A 93 4.04 -8.90 -19.73
C PRO A 93 4.76 -8.08 -18.64
N LEU A 94 5.33 -6.92 -19.00
CA LEU A 94 6.10 -6.08 -18.09
C LEU A 94 5.23 -5.05 -17.36
N VAL A 95 4.04 -4.76 -17.91
CA VAL A 95 3.06 -3.80 -17.37
C VAL A 95 1.92 -4.51 -16.63
N LEU A 96 1.57 -5.74 -17.04
CA LEU A 96 0.47 -6.54 -16.47
C LEU A 96 0.94 -7.44 -15.33
#